data_AF-A0A916HK07-F1
#
_entry.id   AF-A0A916HK07-F1
#
_cell.length_a   1.000
_cell.length_b   1.000
_cell.length_c   1.000
_cell.angle_alpha   90.00
_cell.angle_beta   90.00
_cell.angle_gamma   90.00
#
_symmetry.space_group_name_H-M   'P 1'
#
loop_
_entity.id
_entity.type
_entity.pdbx_description
1 polymer ?
#
loop_
_entity_poly.entity_id
_entity_poly.type
_entity_poly.pdbx_seq_one_letter_code
_entity_poly.pdbx_strand_id
1 'polypeptide(L)'
;IDMNTVDFGDNYDGQNQEPLVLPARLPNMLLNGASGIAVGMATNIPPHNLRELAGAITYMIDHYDTLEDVTVDDLMQFVHGPDFPTGAIVVAGDEMKEAYATGRGRVVLRAKADIEETNTGRHRIVFSEIPYQVGKTSIIERIVQLVRDDRLTALSDLRDESDRNGMRLTVELKQGAQPLKILNQLYKYTQLQSTFSIQMLALVNGEPRTLSLKRMLQIHIDHRYEVITRRSEFELEKRRARAHILEGLLKALSSLDAIIHAIRSSDDVDAAREALMGRFGLSEAQSNAILEMQLRRLAALEQQKLQDEYNEVMTRIGYLEDLLASPHKILAVIREDIAEVAEKFGDDRRTQVVYGVSTEFNEADLVRDEEVIMLFSQQGY
;
A
#
# COMPACT_ATOMS: atom_id res chain seq x y z
N ILE A 1 11.88 6.54 -11.87
CA ILE A 1 12.87 7.06 -10.91
C ILE A 1 13.83 8.02 -11.60
N ASP A 2 14.23 7.73 -12.84
CA ASP A 2 15.15 8.53 -13.69
C ASP A 2 14.59 9.89 -14.19
N MET A 3 13.46 10.34 -13.65
CA MET A 3 12.79 11.60 -14.03
C MET A 3 12.85 12.62 -12.90
N ASN A 4 13.95 12.62 -12.13
CA ASN A 4 14.16 13.51 -10.99
C ASN A 4 13.00 13.48 -9.96
N THR A 5 12.40 12.31 -9.74
CA THR A 5 11.16 12.20 -8.96
C THR A 5 11.38 12.19 -7.45
N VAL A 6 12.61 11.97 -7.00
CA VAL A 6 13.01 11.81 -5.60
C VAL A 6 14.43 12.31 -5.41
N ASP A 7 14.77 12.68 -4.18
CA ASP A 7 16.12 13.08 -3.83
C ASP A 7 17.06 11.88 -3.74
N PHE A 8 18.32 12.09 -4.13
CA PHE A 8 19.40 11.12 -4.01
C PHE A 8 20.42 11.61 -2.99
N GLY A 9 20.97 10.67 -2.23
CA GLY A 9 22.08 10.89 -1.31
C GLY A 9 23.27 10.01 -1.67
N ASP A 10 24.43 10.32 -1.11
CA ASP A 10 25.60 9.45 -1.22
C ASP A 10 25.35 8.13 -0.50
N ASN A 11 25.81 7.04 -1.10
CA ASN A 11 25.87 5.74 -0.45
C ASN A 11 26.96 5.71 0.65
N TYR A 12 27.09 4.58 1.35
CA TYR A 12 27.98 4.44 2.51
C TYR A 12 29.47 4.76 2.25
N ASP A 13 29.96 4.64 1.01
CA ASP A 13 31.35 4.93 0.62
C ASP A 13 31.52 6.18 -0.25
N GLY A 14 30.43 6.90 -0.55
CA GLY A 14 30.41 8.11 -1.37
C GLY A 14 30.74 7.90 -2.84
N GLN A 15 30.77 6.66 -3.34
CA GLN A 15 31.08 6.37 -4.75
C GLN A 15 29.84 6.39 -5.65
N ASN A 16 28.67 6.08 -5.10
CA ASN A 16 27.42 6.02 -5.84
C ASN A 16 26.33 6.83 -5.13
N GLN A 17 25.32 7.22 -5.89
CA GLN A 17 24.15 7.88 -5.37
C GLN A 17 23.00 6.88 -5.22
N GLU A 18 22.27 6.96 -4.12
CA GLU A 18 21.08 6.14 -3.85
C GLU A 18 19.87 7.00 -3.53
N PRO A 19 18.65 6.57 -3.93
CA PRO A 19 17.45 7.33 -3.66
C PRO A 19 17.10 7.28 -2.17
N LEU A 20 16.86 8.44 -1.56
CA LEU A 20 16.47 8.53 -0.14
C LEU A 20 15.08 7.97 0.13
N VAL A 21 14.19 8.07 -0.87
CA VAL A 21 12.84 7.51 -0.87
C VAL A 21 12.52 6.99 -2.27
N LEU A 22 11.56 6.06 -2.38
CA LEU A 22 11.10 5.57 -3.68
C LEU A 22 9.85 6.34 -4.15
N PRO A 23 9.67 6.53 -5.48
CA PRO A 23 8.46 7.14 -6.05
C PRO A 23 7.29 6.13 -6.07
N ALA A 24 6.99 5.55 -4.90
CA ALA A 24 6.03 4.47 -4.73
C ALA A 24 4.63 4.92 -5.21
N ARG A 25 3.99 4.12 -6.07
CA ARG A 25 2.58 4.31 -6.48
C ARG A 25 1.58 3.81 -5.43
N LEU A 26 2.04 2.92 -4.54
CA LEU A 26 1.21 2.27 -3.52
C LEU A 26 1.60 2.74 -2.10
N PRO A 27 0.63 2.80 -1.16
CA PRO A 27 0.89 3.04 0.26
C PRO A 27 1.50 1.79 0.93
N ASN A 28 2.72 1.42 0.51
CA ASN A 28 3.35 0.13 0.84
C ASN A 28 3.44 -0.16 2.35
N MET A 29 3.66 0.88 3.16
CA MET A 29 3.77 0.75 4.62
C MET A 29 2.46 0.27 5.27
N LEU A 30 1.30 0.68 4.75
CA LEU A 30 0.00 0.18 5.22
C LEU A 30 -0.36 -1.15 4.54
N LEU A 31 -0.06 -1.29 3.25
CA LEU A 31 -0.35 -2.49 2.47
C LEU A 31 0.33 -3.73 3.04
N ASN A 32 1.65 -3.69 3.19
CA ASN A 32 2.44 -4.83 3.66
C ASN A 32 2.65 -4.83 5.19
N GLY A 33 2.33 -3.72 5.86
CA GLY A 33 2.69 -3.51 7.25
C GLY A 33 4.19 -3.24 7.44
N ALA A 34 4.57 -3.05 8.70
CA ALA A 34 5.96 -2.84 9.10
C ALA A 34 6.14 -3.27 10.55
N SER A 35 7.24 -3.94 10.86
CA SER A 35 7.61 -4.24 12.24
C SER A 35 9.08 -3.89 12.48
N GLY A 36 9.38 -3.34 13.65
CA GLY A 36 10.73 -2.91 13.98
C GLY A 36 10.87 -2.44 15.41
N ILE A 37 12.07 -2.64 15.96
CA ILE A 37 12.45 -2.19 17.30
C ILE A 37 13.69 -1.31 17.16
N ALA A 38 13.60 -0.09 17.67
CA ALA A 38 14.70 0.87 17.76
C ALA A 38 15.00 1.18 19.24
N VAL A 39 15.97 2.04 19.50
CA VAL A 39 16.34 2.42 20.87
C VAL A 39 15.18 3.19 21.52
N GLY A 40 14.47 2.55 22.45
CA GLY A 40 13.35 3.13 23.19
C GLY A 40 12.05 3.28 22.39
N MET A 41 11.97 2.73 21.17
CA MET A 41 10.79 2.84 20.31
C MET A 41 10.52 1.52 19.61
N ALA A 42 9.26 1.24 19.30
CA ALA A 42 8.85 0.12 18.47
C ALA A 42 7.80 0.56 17.46
N THR A 43 7.76 -0.12 16.33
CA THR A 43 6.71 0.01 15.31
C THR A 43 6.14 -1.37 15.01
N ASN A 44 4.81 -1.44 14.89
CA ASN A 44 4.10 -2.65 14.51
C ASN A 44 2.80 -2.25 13.79
N ILE A 45 2.91 -2.15 12.47
CA ILE A 45 1.85 -1.73 11.56
C ILE A 45 1.30 -2.99 10.90
N PRO A 46 0.00 -3.28 11.03
CA PRO A 46 -0.56 -4.45 10.38
C PRO A 46 -0.72 -4.23 8.86
N PRO A 47 -0.74 -5.31 8.05
CA PRO A 47 -1.08 -5.24 6.64
C PRO A 47 -2.56 -4.90 6.42
N HIS A 48 -2.88 -4.37 5.25
CA HIS A 48 -4.24 -3.95 4.86
C HIS A 48 -4.52 -4.33 3.40
N ASN A 49 -5.81 -4.43 3.06
CA ASN A 49 -6.22 -4.77 1.70
C ASN A 49 -5.99 -3.60 0.73
N LEU A 50 -5.47 -3.91 -0.47
CA LEU A 50 -5.14 -2.88 -1.47
C LEU A 50 -6.37 -2.11 -1.97
N ARG A 51 -7.50 -2.79 -2.20
CA ARG A 51 -8.72 -2.15 -2.72
C ARG A 51 -9.34 -1.22 -1.67
N GLU A 52 -9.29 -1.63 -0.40
CA GLU A 52 -9.73 -0.81 0.73
C GLU A 52 -8.89 0.47 0.88
N LEU A 53 -7.56 0.34 0.83
CA LEU A 53 -6.66 1.50 0.86
C LEU A 53 -6.87 2.43 -0.34
N ALA A 54 -7.07 1.86 -1.54
CA ALA A 54 -7.37 2.65 -2.74
C ALA A 54 -8.69 3.43 -2.61
N GLY A 55 -9.72 2.80 -2.03
CA GLY A 55 -11.00 3.45 -1.71
C GLY A 55 -10.83 4.62 -0.74
N ALA A 56 -10.09 4.41 0.35
CA ALA A 56 -9.82 5.47 1.34
C ALA A 56 -8.98 6.62 0.76
N ILE A 57 -7.95 6.33 -0.05
CA ILE A 57 -7.16 7.35 -0.75
C ILE A 57 -8.05 8.16 -1.70
N THR A 58 -8.89 7.49 -2.48
CA THR A 58 -9.83 8.14 -3.39
C THR A 58 -10.78 9.06 -2.63
N TYR A 59 -11.34 8.58 -1.51
CA TYR A 59 -12.23 9.38 -0.67
C TYR A 59 -11.53 10.64 -0.12
N MET A 60 -10.28 10.51 0.33
CA MET A 60 -9.48 11.66 0.81
C MET A 60 -9.15 12.66 -0.30
N ILE A 61 -8.89 12.18 -1.52
CA ILE A 61 -8.66 13.04 -2.69
C ILE A 61 -9.93 13.80 -3.06
N ASP A 62 -11.08 13.14 -3.04
CA ASP A 62 -12.37 13.78 -3.36
C ASP A 62 -12.77 14.84 -2.31
N HIS A 63 -12.20 14.78 -1.10
CA HIS A 63 -12.39 15.74 -0.01
C HIS A 63 -11.10 16.51 0.31
N TYR A 64 -10.22 16.73 -0.68
CA TYR A 64 -8.89 17.31 -0.43
C TYR A 64 -8.94 18.69 0.26
N ASP A 65 -9.88 19.55 -0.16
CA ASP A 65 -10.03 20.91 0.39
C ASP A 65 -10.63 20.93 1.81
N THR A 66 -11.31 19.85 2.19
CA THR A 66 -11.95 19.67 3.50
C THR A 66 -11.35 18.48 4.23
N LEU A 67 -10.05 18.21 4.02
CA LEU A 67 -9.36 17.07 4.62
C LEU A 67 -9.47 17.08 6.14
N GLU A 68 -9.56 18.25 6.78
CA GLU A 68 -9.72 18.38 8.22
C GLU A 68 -11.01 17.70 8.72
N ASP A 69 -12.09 17.77 7.94
CA ASP A 69 -13.41 17.22 8.27
C ASP A 69 -13.49 15.68 8.12
N VAL A 70 -12.59 15.08 7.34
CA VAL A 70 -12.54 13.62 7.15
C VAL A 70 -12.23 12.94 8.48
N THR A 71 -13.17 12.17 9.00
CA THR A 71 -13.01 11.45 10.26
C THR A 71 -12.43 10.05 10.05
N VAL A 72 -11.99 9.41 11.14
CA VAL A 72 -11.57 8.01 11.11
C VAL A 72 -12.75 7.10 10.75
N ASP A 73 -13.96 7.45 11.19
CA ASP A 73 -15.18 6.69 10.86
C ASP A 73 -15.45 6.67 9.36
N ASP A 74 -15.26 7.81 8.69
CA ASP A 74 -15.42 7.90 7.23
C ASP A 74 -14.42 7.00 6.51
N LEU A 75 -13.16 6.99 6.97
CA LEU A 75 -12.12 6.12 6.40
C LEU A 75 -12.40 4.64 6.65
N MET A 76 -12.97 4.29 7.81
CA MET A 76 -13.30 2.91 8.18
C MET A 76 -14.49 2.33 7.40
N GLN A 77 -15.27 3.16 6.69
CA GLN A 77 -16.24 2.68 5.71
C GLN A 77 -15.56 1.98 4.53
N PHE A 78 -14.31 2.35 4.24
CA PHE A 78 -13.49 1.75 3.19
C PHE A 78 -12.47 0.76 3.77
N VAL A 79 -11.76 1.15 4.84
CA VAL A 79 -10.77 0.30 5.53
C VAL A 79 -11.44 -0.40 6.71
N HIS A 80 -11.95 -1.61 6.48
CA HIS A 80 -12.70 -2.35 7.48
C HIS A 80 -11.84 -2.79 8.68
N GLY A 81 -10.53 -2.89 8.45
CA GLY A 81 -9.55 -3.30 9.43
C GLY A 81 -8.33 -3.94 8.77
N PRO A 82 -7.38 -4.44 9.56
CA PRO A 82 -6.22 -5.17 9.04
C PRO A 82 -6.60 -6.37 8.19
N ASP A 83 -5.89 -6.60 7.09
CA ASP A 83 -6.06 -7.79 6.24
C ASP A 83 -4.77 -8.61 6.25
N PHE A 84 -4.79 -9.68 7.04
CA PHE A 84 -3.62 -10.50 7.26
C PHE A 84 -3.48 -11.57 6.18
N PRO A 85 -2.25 -11.88 5.74
CA PRO A 85 -2.03 -12.91 4.72
C PRO A 85 -2.44 -14.31 5.17
N THR A 86 -2.55 -14.55 6.48
CA THR A 86 -3.03 -15.79 7.09
C THR A 86 -4.56 -15.89 7.18
N GLY A 87 -5.29 -14.84 6.78
CA GLY A 87 -6.73 -14.74 6.98
C GLY A 87 -7.07 -14.52 8.46
N ALA A 88 -7.71 -15.50 9.08
CA ALA A 88 -8.25 -15.49 10.43
C ALA A 88 -9.39 -14.46 10.60
N ILE A 89 -9.87 -14.37 11.84
CA ILE A 89 -10.96 -13.49 12.22
C ILE A 89 -10.41 -12.37 13.10
N VAL A 90 -10.55 -11.13 12.64
CA VAL A 90 -10.38 -9.92 13.45
C VAL A 90 -11.66 -9.71 14.25
N VAL A 91 -11.55 -9.74 15.57
CA VAL A 91 -12.64 -9.34 16.46
C VAL A 91 -12.53 -7.84 16.68
N ALA A 92 -13.34 -7.09 15.92
CA ALA A 92 -13.35 -5.64 15.96
C ALA A 92 -14.13 -5.13 17.18
N GLY A 93 -13.51 -4.18 17.87
CA GLY A 93 -14.11 -3.39 18.96
C GLY A 93 -13.57 -1.97 18.93
N ASP A 94 -13.92 -1.17 19.95
CA ASP A 94 -13.54 0.24 20.03
C ASP A 94 -12.02 0.45 20.00
N GLU A 95 -11.24 -0.51 20.52
CA GLU A 95 -9.78 -0.47 20.52
C GLU A 95 -9.16 -0.42 19.11
N MET A 96 -9.80 -1.05 18.12
CA MET A 96 -9.32 -1.00 16.72
C MET A 96 -9.53 0.40 16.14
N LYS A 97 -10.69 1.01 16.42
CA LYS A 97 -11.01 2.37 16.00
C LYS A 97 -10.08 3.38 16.69
N GLU A 98 -9.83 3.22 17.99
CA GLU A 98 -8.87 4.04 18.73
C GLU A 98 -7.45 3.87 18.17
N ALA A 99 -7.06 2.65 17.79
CA ALA A 99 -5.77 2.41 17.15
C ALA A 99 -5.60 3.19 15.85
N TYR A 100 -6.64 3.24 15.01
CA TYR A 100 -6.59 4.05 13.78
C TYR A 100 -6.68 5.55 14.04
N ALA A 101 -7.34 5.98 15.11
CA ALA A 101 -7.43 7.40 15.47
C ALA A 101 -6.12 7.94 16.06
N THR A 102 -5.45 7.17 16.90
CA THR A 102 -4.28 7.62 17.68
C THR A 102 -2.95 7.09 17.15
N GLY A 103 -2.98 6.01 16.36
CA GLY A 103 -1.80 5.26 15.96
C GLY A 103 -1.35 4.20 16.96
N ARG A 104 -2.07 4.00 18.07
CA ARG A 104 -1.73 3.03 19.11
C ARG A 104 -2.94 2.29 19.61
N GLY A 105 -2.82 0.98 19.73
CA GLY A 105 -3.86 0.16 20.31
C GLY A 105 -3.59 -1.31 20.05
N ARG A 106 -4.65 -2.09 19.93
CA ARG A 106 -4.53 -3.52 19.67
C ARG A 106 -5.75 -4.03 18.92
N VAL A 107 -5.60 -5.20 18.34
CA VAL A 107 -6.69 -5.94 17.72
C VAL A 107 -6.57 -7.41 18.07
N VAL A 108 -7.71 -8.05 18.32
CA VAL A 108 -7.76 -9.47 18.65
C VAL A 108 -7.90 -10.28 17.37
N LEU A 109 -7.03 -11.27 17.21
CA LEU A 109 -7.05 -12.22 16.11
C LEU A 109 -7.48 -13.58 16.63
N ARG A 110 -8.45 -14.20 15.97
CA ARG A 110 -9.02 -15.48 16.34
C ARG A 110 -8.93 -16.44 15.15
N ALA A 111 -8.46 -17.65 15.40
CA ALA A 111 -8.41 -18.72 14.42
C ALA A 111 -9.81 -19.04 13.90
N LYS A 112 -9.93 -19.23 12.58
CA LYS A 112 -11.19 -19.66 11.96
C LYS A 112 -11.40 -21.14 12.23
N ALA A 113 -12.55 -21.47 12.79
CA ALA A 113 -12.87 -22.81 13.26
C ALA A 113 -14.28 -23.22 12.86
N ASP A 114 -14.42 -24.45 12.40
CA ASP A 114 -15.71 -25.09 12.13
C ASP A 114 -15.89 -26.30 13.07
N ILE A 115 -17.13 -26.51 13.52
CA ILE A 115 -17.50 -27.68 14.33
C ILE A 115 -18.17 -28.68 13.39
N GLU A 116 -17.59 -29.87 13.30
CA GLU A 116 -18.10 -30.96 12.48
C GLU A 116 -18.53 -32.14 13.37
N GLU A 117 -19.58 -32.85 12.96
CA GLU A 117 -19.99 -34.11 13.56
C GLU A 117 -19.42 -35.29 12.77
N THR A 118 -18.84 -36.27 13.47
CA THR A 118 -18.28 -37.48 12.87
C THR A 118 -19.36 -38.55 12.73
N ASN A 119 -19.11 -39.52 11.87
CA ASN A 119 -20.01 -40.68 11.67
C ASN A 119 -20.23 -41.52 12.95
N THR A 120 -19.40 -41.34 13.98
CA THR A 120 -19.51 -42.02 15.27
C THR A 120 -20.32 -41.22 16.30
N GLY A 121 -20.90 -40.08 15.91
CA GLY A 121 -21.64 -39.17 16.79
C GLY A 121 -20.74 -38.37 17.73
N ARG A 122 -19.44 -38.26 17.43
CA ARG A 122 -18.52 -37.37 18.15
C ARG A 122 -18.38 -36.05 17.41
N HIS A 123 -17.99 -35.00 18.12
CA HIS A 123 -17.69 -33.73 17.49
C HIS A 123 -16.17 -33.54 17.32
N ARG A 124 -15.79 -32.82 16.27
CA ARG A 124 -14.42 -32.34 16.06
C ARG A 124 -14.43 -30.85 15.75
N ILE A 125 -13.41 -30.15 16.22
CA ILE A 125 -13.18 -28.74 15.91
C ILE A 125 -12.06 -28.69 14.88
N VAL A 126 -12.32 -28.07 13.74
CA VAL A 126 -11.39 -27.99 12.61
C VAL A 126 -10.99 -26.55 12.44
N PHE A 127 -9.72 -26.24 12.65
CA PHE A 127 -9.16 -24.93 12.38
C PHE A 127 -8.56 -24.90 10.97
N SER A 128 -9.02 -23.95 10.16
CA SER A 128 -8.55 -23.76 8.78
C SER A 128 -7.54 -22.61 8.63
N GLU A 129 -7.57 -21.66 9.56
CA GLU A 129 -6.74 -20.44 9.54
C GLU A 129 -6.32 -20.11 10.98
N ILE A 130 -5.10 -19.58 11.17
CA ILE A 130 -4.56 -19.22 12.48
C ILE A 130 -4.14 -17.75 12.52
N PRO A 131 -4.02 -17.15 13.73
CA PRO A 131 -3.57 -15.77 13.85
C PRO A 131 -2.20 -15.51 13.22
N TYR A 132 -2.00 -14.27 12.76
CA TYR A 132 -0.78 -13.82 12.12
C TYR A 132 0.44 -13.94 13.06
N GLN A 133 1.60 -14.33 12.52
CA GLN A 133 2.86 -14.55 13.25
C GLN A 133 2.81 -15.63 14.36
N VAL A 134 1.79 -16.51 14.35
CA VAL A 134 1.70 -17.65 15.27
C VAL A 134 2.10 -18.95 14.56
N GLY A 135 2.96 -19.75 15.19
CA GLY A 135 3.37 -21.05 14.69
C GLY A 135 2.37 -22.17 15.02
N LYS A 136 2.10 -23.07 14.08
CA LYS A 136 1.27 -24.26 14.36
C LYS A 136 1.84 -25.12 15.49
N THR A 137 3.15 -25.31 15.49
CA THR A 137 3.83 -26.14 16.50
C THR A 137 3.62 -25.60 17.91
N SER A 138 3.70 -24.28 18.12
CA SER A 138 3.48 -23.69 19.45
C SER A 138 2.04 -23.83 19.93
N ILE A 139 1.06 -23.76 19.01
CA ILE A 139 -0.35 -24.05 19.33
C ILE A 139 -0.49 -25.51 19.78
N ILE A 140 0.06 -26.45 19.00
CA ILE A 140 -0.03 -27.89 19.29
C ILE A 140 0.63 -28.21 20.64
N GLU A 141 1.86 -27.74 20.87
CA GLU A 141 2.58 -27.94 22.13
C GLU A 141 1.80 -27.39 23.32
N ARG A 142 1.18 -26.21 23.16
CA ARG A 142 0.36 -25.60 24.20
C ARG A 142 -0.89 -26.43 24.50
N ILE A 143 -1.58 -26.93 23.48
CA ILE A 143 -2.75 -27.80 23.67
C ILE A 143 -2.33 -29.09 24.40
N VAL A 144 -1.24 -29.74 23.97
CA VAL A 144 -0.73 -30.96 24.62
C VAL A 144 -0.38 -30.70 26.09
N GLN A 145 0.24 -29.56 26.39
CA GLN A 145 0.52 -29.16 27.77
C GLN A 145 -0.77 -29.01 28.59
N LEU A 146 -1.78 -28.31 28.07
CA LEU A 146 -3.06 -28.12 28.76
C LEU A 146 -3.82 -29.43 29.01
N VAL A 147 -3.65 -30.44 28.13
CA VAL A 147 -4.19 -31.79 28.36
C VAL A 147 -3.44 -32.50 29.48
N ARG A 148 -2.10 -32.38 29.54
CA ARG A 148 -1.26 -32.96 30.61
C ARG A 148 -1.52 -32.32 31.97
N ASP A 149 -1.81 -31.03 32.00
CA ASP A 149 -2.12 -30.27 33.22
C ASP A 149 -3.59 -30.44 33.67
N ASP A 150 -4.33 -31.39 33.09
CA ASP A 150 -5.76 -31.64 33.35
C ASP A 150 -6.70 -30.42 33.15
N ARG A 151 -6.27 -29.43 32.36
CA ARG A 151 -7.06 -28.24 32.03
C ARG A 151 -7.99 -28.42 30.83
N LEU A 152 -7.64 -29.35 29.92
CA LEU A 152 -8.39 -29.68 28.70
C LEU A 152 -8.67 -31.19 28.62
N THR A 153 -9.43 -31.73 29.59
CA THR A 153 -9.67 -33.19 29.70
C THR A 153 -10.65 -33.76 28.66
N ALA A 154 -11.41 -32.90 27.98
CA ALA A 154 -12.44 -33.30 27.02
C ALA A 154 -11.91 -33.60 25.61
N LEU A 155 -10.59 -33.45 25.37
CA LEU A 155 -9.97 -33.76 24.09
C LEU A 155 -9.66 -35.25 24.02
N SER A 156 -10.01 -35.87 22.89
CA SER A 156 -9.70 -37.27 22.58
C SER A 156 -8.42 -37.39 21.77
N ASP A 157 -8.23 -36.53 20.77
CA ASP A 157 -7.09 -36.58 19.85
C ASP A 157 -6.81 -35.20 19.24
N LEU A 158 -5.58 -34.98 18.76
CA LEU A 158 -5.13 -33.75 18.10
C LEU A 158 -4.30 -34.14 16.87
N ARG A 159 -4.74 -33.70 15.69
CA ARG A 159 -4.11 -34.04 14.41
C ARG A 159 -3.82 -32.81 13.56
N ASP A 160 -2.60 -32.68 13.08
CA ASP A 160 -2.26 -31.75 12.00
C ASP A 160 -2.43 -32.49 10.66
N GLU A 161 -3.48 -32.15 9.94
CA GLU A 161 -3.81 -32.68 8.61
C GLU A 161 -3.51 -31.66 7.51
N SER A 162 -2.66 -30.67 7.81
CA SER A 162 -2.26 -29.66 6.83
C SER A 162 -1.48 -30.29 5.70
N ASP A 163 -1.80 -29.90 4.47
CA ASP A 163 -1.14 -30.35 3.25
C ASP A 163 -0.66 -29.14 2.42
N ARG A 164 -0.40 -29.35 1.13
CA ARG A 164 -0.02 -28.27 0.21
C ARG A 164 -1.20 -27.37 -0.18
N ASN A 165 -2.44 -27.83 0.03
CA ASN A 165 -3.67 -27.16 -0.38
C ASN A 165 -4.26 -26.29 0.75
N GLY A 166 -3.86 -26.52 2.00
CA GLY A 166 -4.29 -25.67 3.10
C GLY A 166 -3.87 -26.16 4.48
N MET A 167 -4.09 -25.30 5.46
CA MET A 167 -3.93 -25.64 6.87
C MET A 167 -5.20 -26.33 7.38
N ARG A 168 -5.02 -27.43 8.11
CA ARG A 168 -6.14 -28.14 8.76
C ARG A 168 -5.68 -28.74 10.08
N LEU A 169 -5.97 -28.07 11.20
CA LEU A 169 -5.72 -28.61 12.52
C LEU A 169 -7.03 -29.14 13.12
N THR A 170 -7.08 -30.44 13.37
CA THR A 170 -8.28 -31.13 13.88
C THR A 170 -8.11 -31.47 15.36
N VAL A 171 -9.07 -31.06 16.16
CA VAL A 171 -9.19 -31.42 17.57
C VAL A 171 -10.41 -32.32 17.73
N GLU A 172 -10.21 -33.60 17.99
CA GLU A 172 -11.30 -34.54 18.25
C GLU A 172 -11.73 -34.48 19.72
N LEU A 173 -13.02 -34.43 19.96
CA LEU A 173 -13.58 -34.35 21.31
C LEU A 173 -14.04 -35.72 21.82
N LYS A 174 -13.99 -35.91 23.14
CA LYS A 174 -14.58 -37.07 23.82
C LYS A 174 -16.11 -37.04 23.67
N GLN A 175 -16.73 -38.22 23.76
CA GLN A 175 -18.17 -38.35 23.69
C GLN A 175 -18.85 -37.56 24.83
N GLY A 176 -19.88 -36.78 24.50
CA GLY A 176 -20.60 -35.92 25.47
C GLY A 176 -19.92 -34.59 25.79
N ALA A 177 -18.80 -34.25 25.13
CA ALA A 177 -18.19 -32.92 25.24
C ALA A 177 -19.03 -31.86 24.50
N GLN A 178 -19.13 -30.67 25.08
CA GLN A 178 -19.81 -29.52 24.46
C GLN A 178 -18.81 -28.76 23.54
N PRO A 179 -18.96 -28.77 22.21
CA PRO A 179 -17.93 -28.28 21.29
C PRO A 179 -17.63 -26.79 21.45
N LEU A 180 -18.66 -25.96 21.57
CA LEU A 180 -18.53 -24.50 21.74
C LEU A 180 -17.75 -24.14 23.01
N LYS A 181 -17.97 -24.88 24.09
CA LYS A 181 -17.26 -24.67 25.35
C LYS A 181 -15.77 -24.97 25.21
N ILE A 182 -15.42 -26.10 24.57
CA ILE A 182 -14.03 -26.45 24.31
C ILE A 182 -13.37 -25.47 23.37
N LEU A 183 -14.08 -25.00 22.34
CA LEU A 183 -13.60 -23.95 21.44
C LEU A 183 -13.25 -22.67 22.21
N ASN A 184 -14.12 -22.21 23.12
CA ASN A 184 -13.86 -21.05 23.97
C ASN A 184 -12.64 -21.25 24.90
N GLN A 185 -12.49 -22.45 25.48
CA GLN A 185 -11.31 -22.79 26.28
C GLN A 185 -10.02 -22.78 25.45
N LEU A 186 -10.07 -23.31 24.22
CA LEU A 186 -8.95 -23.29 23.29
C LEU A 186 -8.56 -21.85 22.93
N TYR A 187 -9.53 -20.98 22.64
CA TYR A 187 -9.26 -19.56 22.42
C TYR A 187 -8.66 -18.87 23.66
N LYS A 188 -9.18 -19.13 24.86
CA LYS A 188 -8.70 -18.48 26.09
C LYS A 188 -7.29 -18.90 26.50
N TYR A 189 -6.91 -20.16 26.31
CA TYR A 189 -5.70 -20.72 26.90
C TYR A 189 -4.57 -21.03 25.91
N THR A 190 -4.82 -20.83 24.61
CA THR A 190 -3.85 -21.09 23.53
C THR A 190 -3.71 -19.88 22.62
N GLN A 191 -2.75 -19.94 21.70
CA GLN A 191 -2.51 -18.90 20.70
C GLN A 191 -3.49 -18.98 19.51
N LEU A 192 -4.53 -19.83 19.57
CA LEU A 192 -5.65 -19.81 18.63
C LEU A 192 -6.45 -18.51 18.71
N GLN A 193 -6.37 -17.80 19.85
CA GLN A 193 -6.70 -16.38 19.91
C GLN A 193 -5.46 -15.64 20.40
N SER A 194 -5.05 -14.59 19.68
CA SER A 194 -3.92 -13.76 20.05
C SER A 194 -4.29 -12.29 19.91
N THR A 195 -3.44 -11.42 20.46
CA THR A 195 -3.58 -9.97 20.34
C THR A 195 -2.45 -9.46 19.49
N PHE A 196 -2.77 -8.69 18.46
CA PHE A 196 -1.81 -7.94 17.67
C PHE A 196 -1.77 -6.50 18.17
N SER A 197 -0.63 -6.09 18.72
CA SER A 197 -0.43 -4.70 19.17
C SER A 197 -0.17 -3.80 17.98
N ILE A 198 -0.99 -2.76 17.79
CA ILE A 198 -0.86 -1.79 16.71
C ILE A 198 -0.06 -0.60 17.26
N GLN A 199 1.05 -0.29 16.60
CA GLN A 199 1.90 0.86 16.88
C GLN A 199 2.36 1.47 15.57
N MET A 200 1.59 2.44 15.06
CA MET A 200 1.84 3.16 13.81
C MET A 200 2.87 4.25 14.02
N LEU A 201 4.13 3.85 14.15
CA LEU A 201 5.27 4.75 14.31
C LEU A 201 6.15 4.71 13.07
N ALA A 202 6.41 5.87 12.48
CA ALA A 202 7.25 6.02 11.29
C ALA A 202 8.08 7.30 11.38
N LEU A 203 9.12 7.41 10.54
CA LEU A 203 9.89 8.63 10.40
C LEU A 203 9.18 9.58 9.43
N VAL A 204 8.91 10.80 9.88
CA VAL A 204 8.41 11.89 9.04
C VAL A 204 9.47 12.99 9.08
N ASN A 205 10.08 13.29 7.94
CA ASN A 205 11.21 14.23 7.82
C ASN A 205 12.36 13.89 8.79
N GLY A 206 12.68 12.59 8.92
CA GLY A 206 13.75 12.10 9.80
C GLY A 206 13.37 11.98 11.28
N GLU A 207 12.19 12.44 11.70
CA GLU A 207 11.75 12.39 13.10
C GLU A 207 10.73 11.28 13.34
N PRO A 208 10.85 10.49 14.43
CA PRO A 208 9.86 9.47 14.77
C PRO A 208 8.55 10.12 15.23
N ARG A 209 7.46 9.79 14.53
CA ARG A 209 6.11 10.28 14.82
C ARG A 209 5.15 9.09 14.92
N THR A 210 4.27 9.14 15.92
CA THR A 210 3.10 8.25 15.96
C THR A 210 2.02 8.86 15.07
N LEU A 211 1.48 8.07 14.15
CA LEU A 211 0.59 8.53 13.08
C LEU A 211 -0.76 7.83 13.17
N SER A 212 -1.85 8.56 12.97
CA SER A 212 -3.17 7.98 12.73
C SER A 212 -3.26 7.42 11.30
N LEU A 213 -4.28 6.60 11.04
CA LEU A 213 -4.56 6.08 9.68
C LEU A 213 -4.71 7.22 8.67
N LYS A 214 -5.51 8.25 9.03
CA LYS A 214 -5.69 9.47 8.24
C LYS A 214 -4.34 10.13 7.91
N ARG A 215 -3.47 10.31 8.91
CA ARG A 215 -2.19 10.99 8.70
C ARG A 215 -1.24 10.17 7.82
N MET A 216 -1.22 8.85 7.97
CA MET A 216 -0.43 7.96 7.10
C MET A 216 -0.86 8.05 5.64
N LEU A 217 -2.17 8.01 5.38
CA LEU A 217 -2.72 8.16 4.03
C LEU A 217 -2.44 9.55 3.45
N GLN A 218 -2.59 10.60 4.26
CA GLN A 218 -2.27 11.96 3.84
C GLN A 218 -0.80 12.11 3.43
N ILE A 219 0.14 11.62 4.24
CA ILE A 219 1.57 11.66 3.90
C ILE A 219 1.85 10.92 2.59
N HIS A 220 1.16 9.81 2.34
CA HIS A 220 1.27 9.10 1.07
C HIS A 220 0.78 9.95 -0.11
N ILE A 221 -0.39 10.60 0.02
CA ILE A 221 -0.94 11.49 -1.01
C ILE A 221 0.01 12.68 -1.26
N ASP A 222 0.54 13.30 -0.22
CA ASP A 222 1.48 14.42 -0.31
C ASP A 222 2.76 14.01 -1.05
N HIS A 223 3.32 12.84 -0.72
CA HIS A 223 4.48 12.28 -1.43
C HIS A 223 4.17 11.99 -2.90
N ARG A 224 2.99 11.43 -3.21
CA ARG A 224 2.55 11.20 -4.60
C ARG A 224 2.40 12.50 -5.37
N TYR A 225 1.86 13.53 -4.74
CA TYR A 225 1.71 14.86 -5.33
C TYR A 225 3.06 15.44 -5.73
N GLU A 226 4.04 15.40 -4.82
CA GLU A 226 5.40 15.87 -5.09
C GLU A 226 6.06 15.07 -6.23
N VAL A 227 5.99 13.74 -6.18
CA VAL A 227 6.56 12.85 -7.20
C VAL A 227 5.99 13.14 -8.59
N ILE A 228 4.67 13.34 -8.70
CA ILE A 228 4.02 13.64 -9.98
C ILE A 228 4.38 15.04 -10.45
N THR A 229 4.43 16.02 -9.56
CA THR A 229 4.85 17.40 -9.87
C THR A 229 6.25 17.39 -10.46
N ARG A 230 7.23 16.84 -9.74
CA ARG A 230 8.63 16.76 -10.18
C ARG A 230 8.77 15.99 -11.52
N ARG A 231 8.05 14.87 -11.67
CA ARG A 231 8.02 14.10 -12.93
C ARG A 231 7.52 14.95 -14.09
N SER A 232 6.41 15.67 -13.89
CA SER A 232 5.78 16.50 -14.90
C SER A 232 6.64 17.71 -15.27
N GLU A 233 7.30 18.34 -14.29
CA GLU A 233 8.27 19.43 -14.51
C GLU A 233 9.48 18.95 -15.32
N PHE A 234 10.07 17.80 -14.94
CA PHE A 234 11.18 17.20 -15.67
C PHE A 234 10.79 16.87 -17.12
N GLU A 235 9.59 16.29 -17.32
CA GLU A 235 9.09 16.03 -18.67
C GLU A 235 8.89 17.34 -19.43
N LEU A 236 8.29 18.36 -18.81
CA LEU A 236 8.01 19.65 -19.42
C LEU A 236 9.30 20.35 -19.88
N GLU A 237 10.33 20.39 -19.04
CA GLU A 237 11.64 20.97 -19.38
C GLU A 237 12.24 20.28 -20.61
N LYS A 238 12.27 18.95 -20.62
CA LYS A 238 12.80 18.16 -21.73
C LYS A 238 11.99 18.39 -23.02
N ARG A 239 10.67 18.48 -22.91
CA ARG A 239 9.78 18.73 -24.06
C ARG A 239 9.95 20.15 -24.60
N ARG A 240 10.08 21.17 -23.73
CA ARG A 240 10.37 22.56 -24.13
C ARG A 240 11.72 22.68 -24.85
N ALA A 241 12.75 22.03 -24.31
CA ALA A 241 14.06 21.98 -24.98
C ALA A 241 13.95 21.32 -26.37
N ARG A 242 13.17 20.24 -26.49
CA ARG A 242 12.93 19.59 -27.79
C ARG A 242 12.12 20.46 -28.75
N ALA A 243 11.06 21.10 -28.29
CA ALA A 243 10.24 22.02 -29.08
C ALA A 243 11.08 23.18 -29.63
N HIS A 244 11.95 23.75 -28.79
CA HIS A 244 12.88 24.82 -29.18
C HIS A 244 13.78 24.39 -30.36
N ILE A 245 14.33 23.18 -30.32
CA ILE A 245 15.14 22.64 -31.44
C ILE A 245 14.29 22.42 -32.69
N LEU A 246 13.10 21.83 -32.55
CA LEU A 246 12.20 21.57 -33.68
C LEU A 246 11.75 22.87 -34.36
N GLU A 247 11.45 23.91 -33.59
CA GLU A 247 11.12 25.24 -34.11
C GLU A 247 12.27 25.81 -34.96
N GLY A 248 13.51 25.70 -34.47
CA GLY A 248 14.70 26.12 -35.22
C GLY A 248 14.87 25.36 -36.54
N LEU A 249 14.67 24.04 -36.53
CA LEU A 249 14.75 23.20 -37.73
C LEU A 249 13.63 23.52 -38.73
N LEU A 250 12.39 23.73 -38.28
CA LEU A 250 11.26 24.08 -39.15
C LEU A 250 11.46 25.48 -39.76
N LYS A 251 11.91 26.45 -38.96
CA LYS A 251 12.30 27.78 -39.46
C LYS A 251 13.42 27.65 -40.50
N ALA A 252 14.40 26.78 -40.25
CA ALA A 252 15.49 26.56 -41.17
C ALA A 252 15.04 25.97 -42.51
N LEU A 253 14.13 24.99 -42.48
CA LEU A 253 13.57 24.40 -43.69
C LEU A 253 12.76 25.41 -44.51
N SER A 254 12.06 26.35 -43.85
CA SER A 254 11.30 27.41 -44.54
C SER A 254 12.19 28.42 -45.29
N SER A 255 13.46 28.56 -44.90
CA SER A 255 14.42 29.54 -45.43
C SER A 255 15.75 28.87 -45.82
N LEU A 256 15.66 27.68 -46.42
CA LEU A 256 16.78 26.78 -46.64
C LEU A 256 17.91 27.39 -47.48
N ASP A 257 17.57 28.05 -48.59
CA ASP A 257 18.59 28.64 -49.48
C ASP A 257 19.40 29.72 -48.77
N ALA A 258 18.73 30.55 -47.96
CA ALA A 258 19.38 31.61 -47.18
C ALA A 258 20.30 31.03 -46.10
N ILE A 259 19.90 29.94 -45.45
CA ILE A 259 20.71 29.23 -44.46
C ILE A 259 21.93 28.57 -45.10
N ILE A 260 21.76 27.87 -46.24
CA ILE A 260 22.88 27.26 -46.97
C ILE A 260 23.85 28.35 -47.41
N HIS A 261 23.35 29.49 -47.91
CA HIS A 261 24.20 30.62 -48.28
C HIS A 261 24.99 31.14 -47.07
N ALA A 262 24.34 31.34 -45.92
CA ALA A 262 25.00 31.81 -44.70
C ALA A 262 26.11 30.84 -44.25
N ILE A 263 25.83 29.53 -44.26
CA ILE A 263 26.81 28.50 -43.89
C ILE A 263 27.99 28.48 -44.88
N ARG A 264 27.71 28.49 -46.19
CA ARG A 264 28.76 28.48 -47.23
C ARG A 264 29.62 29.74 -47.29
N SER A 265 29.10 30.86 -46.77
CA SER A 265 29.82 32.14 -46.73
C SER A 265 30.66 32.30 -45.47
N SER A 266 30.63 31.34 -44.55
CA SER A 266 31.35 31.38 -43.29
C SER A 266 32.66 30.58 -43.40
N ASP A 267 33.72 31.06 -42.75
CA ASP A 267 35.06 30.47 -42.87
C ASP A 267 35.21 29.16 -42.08
N ASP A 268 34.45 29.00 -40.99
CA ASP A 268 34.43 27.81 -40.14
C ASP A 268 33.05 27.58 -39.49
N VAL A 269 32.96 26.51 -38.68
CA VAL A 269 31.72 26.09 -38.01
C VAL A 269 31.24 27.12 -36.98
N ASP A 270 32.17 27.77 -36.27
CA ASP A 270 31.84 28.74 -35.22
C ASP A 270 31.33 30.04 -35.84
N ALA A 271 31.96 30.51 -36.91
CA ALA A 271 31.49 31.64 -37.73
C ALA A 271 30.12 31.36 -38.36
N ALA A 272 29.89 30.13 -38.84
CA ALA A 272 28.58 29.72 -39.36
C ALA A 272 27.51 29.74 -38.26
N ARG A 273 27.84 29.28 -37.05
CA ARG A 273 26.94 29.34 -35.89
C ARG A 273 26.57 30.78 -35.55
N GLU A 274 27.56 31.67 -35.41
CA GLU A 274 27.33 33.08 -35.12
C GLU A 274 26.49 33.77 -36.21
N ALA A 275 26.75 33.46 -37.49
CA ALA A 275 25.97 33.99 -38.61
C ALA A 275 24.50 33.53 -38.55
N LEU A 276 24.25 32.25 -38.20
CA LEU A 276 22.90 31.72 -38.04
C LEU A 276 22.17 32.38 -36.86
N MET A 277 22.85 32.57 -35.73
CA MET A 277 22.31 33.25 -34.56
C MET A 277 21.98 34.71 -34.86
N GLY A 278 22.92 35.45 -35.45
CA GLY A 278 22.76 36.88 -35.71
C GLY A 278 21.75 37.21 -36.80
N ARG A 279 21.73 36.46 -37.91
CA ARG A 279 20.86 36.78 -39.06
C ARG A 279 19.45 36.22 -38.94
N PHE A 280 19.28 35.06 -38.28
CA PHE A 280 18.00 34.37 -38.19
C PHE A 280 17.41 34.38 -36.77
N GLY A 281 18.09 35.01 -35.80
CA GLY A 281 17.63 35.09 -34.41
C GLY A 281 17.49 33.71 -33.77
N LEU A 282 18.37 32.78 -34.15
CA LEU A 282 18.38 31.41 -33.64
C LEU A 282 19.22 31.35 -32.35
N SER A 283 18.88 30.45 -31.44
CA SER A 283 19.75 30.18 -30.30
C SER A 283 20.95 29.33 -30.71
N GLU A 284 21.99 29.32 -29.88
CA GLU A 284 23.18 28.48 -30.09
C GLU A 284 22.81 26.99 -30.32
N ALA A 285 21.92 26.44 -29.48
CA ALA A 285 21.45 25.07 -29.58
C ALA A 285 20.68 24.79 -30.89
N GLN A 286 19.84 25.74 -31.35
CA GLN A 286 19.15 25.63 -32.64
C GLN A 286 20.15 25.68 -33.80
N SER A 287 21.09 26.62 -33.78
CA SER A 287 22.12 26.74 -34.81
C SER A 287 22.98 25.48 -34.89
N ASN A 288 23.39 24.90 -33.77
CA ASN A 288 24.09 23.60 -33.73
C ASN A 288 23.26 22.49 -34.36
N ALA A 289 21.99 22.36 -33.98
CA ALA A 289 21.09 21.34 -34.54
C ALA A 289 20.89 21.50 -36.06
N ILE A 290 20.91 22.72 -36.58
CA ILE A 290 20.83 23.00 -38.02
C ILE A 290 22.14 22.61 -38.73
N LEU A 291 23.29 22.94 -38.14
CA LEU A 291 24.60 22.57 -38.70
C LEU A 291 24.80 21.05 -38.74
N GLU A 292 24.25 20.32 -37.77
CA GLU A 292 24.27 18.86 -37.70
C GLU A 292 23.19 18.19 -38.58
N MET A 293 22.34 18.98 -39.23
CA MET A 293 21.22 18.46 -40.02
C MET A 293 21.71 17.69 -41.26
N GLN A 294 21.26 16.45 -41.40
CA GLN A 294 21.57 15.62 -42.56
C GLN A 294 20.70 15.99 -43.77
N LEU A 295 21.28 16.04 -44.97
CA LEU A 295 20.60 16.38 -46.23
C LEU A 295 19.35 15.53 -46.52
N ARG A 296 19.25 14.30 -46.01
CA ARG A 296 18.03 13.46 -46.15
C ARG A 296 16.79 14.09 -45.52
N ARG A 297 16.95 14.94 -44.49
CA ARG A 297 15.85 15.63 -43.81
C ARG A 297 15.14 16.67 -44.67
N LEU A 298 15.71 16.98 -45.84
CA LEU A 298 15.12 17.90 -46.80
C LEU A 298 13.97 17.26 -47.59
N ALA A 299 13.86 15.94 -47.61
CA ALA A 299 12.76 15.24 -48.28
C ALA A 299 11.40 15.63 -47.67
N ALA A 300 10.38 15.84 -48.50
CA ALA A 300 9.06 16.31 -48.05
C ALA A 300 8.45 15.44 -46.93
N LEU A 301 8.63 14.12 -47.00
CA LEU A 301 8.16 13.19 -45.96
C LEU A 301 8.87 13.42 -44.62
N GLU A 302 10.17 13.73 -44.63
CA GLU A 302 10.94 13.99 -43.40
C GLU A 302 10.58 15.36 -42.80
N GLN A 303 10.27 16.36 -43.64
CA GLN A 303 9.74 17.64 -43.18
C GLN A 303 8.37 17.48 -42.50
N GLN A 304 7.47 16.69 -43.10
CA GLN A 304 6.17 16.40 -42.51
C GLN A 304 6.31 15.72 -41.13
N LYS A 305 7.20 14.73 -41.00
CA LYS A 305 7.48 14.08 -39.71
C LYS A 305 7.96 15.05 -38.65
N LEU A 306 8.79 16.03 -39.00
CA LEU A 306 9.24 17.06 -38.05
C LEU A 306 8.09 17.96 -37.60
N GLN A 307 7.20 18.31 -38.53
CA GLN A 307 6.01 19.09 -38.20
C GLN A 307 5.06 18.31 -37.29
N ASP A 308 4.84 17.03 -37.58
CA ASP A 308 4.01 16.14 -36.76
C ASP A 308 4.62 15.97 -35.36
N GLU A 309 5.94 15.72 -35.27
CA GLU A 309 6.67 15.64 -34.00
C GLU A 309 6.52 16.96 -33.20
N TYR A 310 6.66 18.11 -33.86
CA TYR A 310 6.48 19.41 -33.21
C TYR A 310 5.07 19.57 -32.65
N ASN A 311 4.03 19.22 -33.43
CA ASN A 311 2.64 19.31 -33.00
C ASN A 311 2.35 18.39 -31.80
N GLU A 312 2.88 17.17 -31.80
CA GLU A 312 2.77 16.23 -30.68
C GLU A 312 3.46 16.77 -29.42
N VAL A 313 4.68 17.30 -29.57
CA VAL A 313 5.43 17.89 -28.45
C VAL A 313 4.68 19.09 -27.87
N MET A 314 4.16 19.98 -28.72
CA MET A 314 3.38 21.15 -28.27
C MET A 314 2.09 20.75 -27.57
N THR A 315 1.40 19.72 -28.07
CA THR A 315 0.21 19.16 -27.40
C THR A 315 0.56 18.63 -26.01
N ARG A 316 1.69 17.91 -25.90
CA ARG A 316 2.16 17.38 -24.61
C ARG A 316 2.58 18.49 -23.65
N ILE A 317 3.25 19.53 -24.13
CA ILE A 317 3.60 20.72 -23.33
C ILE A 317 2.33 21.37 -22.77
N GLY A 318 1.34 21.62 -23.62
CA GLY A 318 0.07 22.23 -23.19
C GLY A 318 -0.63 21.41 -22.11
N TYR A 319 -0.66 20.08 -22.25
CA TYR A 319 -1.18 19.19 -21.20
C TYR A 319 -0.38 19.29 -19.89
N LEU A 320 0.96 19.29 -19.95
CA LEU A 320 1.81 19.34 -18.76
C LEU A 320 1.71 20.68 -18.03
N GLU A 321 1.65 21.79 -18.77
CA GLU A 321 1.45 23.13 -18.22
C GLU A 321 0.08 23.23 -17.52
N ASP A 322 -0.96 22.71 -18.17
CA ASP A 322 -2.32 22.66 -17.62
C ASP A 322 -2.42 21.77 -16.36
N LEU A 323 -1.72 20.63 -16.37
CA LEU A 323 -1.62 19.73 -15.21
C LEU A 323 -0.92 20.41 -14.03
N LEU A 324 0.21 21.07 -14.27
CA LEU A 324 1.00 21.76 -13.23
C LEU A 324 0.32 23.04 -12.71
N ALA A 325 -0.56 23.65 -13.50
CA ALA A 325 -1.30 24.85 -13.11
C ALA A 325 -2.41 24.59 -12.08
N SER A 326 -2.88 23.34 -11.93
CA SER A 326 -4.04 23.01 -11.10
C SER A 326 -3.76 21.84 -10.16
N PRO A 327 -3.70 22.07 -8.83
CA PRO A 327 -3.51 21.00 -7.85
C PRO A 327 -4.51 19.84 -7.99
N HIS A 328 -5.78 20.14 -8.26
CA HIS A 328 -6.82 19.11 -8.46
C HIS A 328 -6.55 18.18 -9.64
N LYS A 329 -5.84 18.63 -10.69
CA LYS A 329 -5.50 17.77 -11.83
C LYS A 329 -4.42 16.77 -11.45
N ILE A 330 -3.45 17.19 -10.64
CA ILE A 330 -2.44 16.30 -10.08
C ILE A 330 -3.12 15.25 -9.17
N LEU A 331 -4.03 15.68 -8.31
CA LEU A 331 -4.81 14.78 -7.46
C LEU A 331 -5.65 13.79 -8.28
N ALA A 332 -6.26 14.24 -9.39
CA ALA A 332 -6.97 13.35 -10.31
C ALA A 332 -6.04 12.29 -10.92
N VAL A 333 -4.81 12.65 -11.31
CA VAL A 333 -3.81 11.68 -11.77
C VAL A 333 -3.43 10.68 -10.66
N ILE A 334 -3.34 11.11 -9.39
CA ILE A 334 -3.11 10.18 -8.26
C ILE A 334 -4.27 9.20 -8.12
N ARG A 335 -5.51 9.69 -8.25
CA ARG A 335 -6.72 8.86 -8.19
C ARG A 335 -6.76 7.84 -9.32
N GLU A 336 -6.43 8.25 -10.54
CA GLU A 336 -6.33 7.34 -11.69
C GLU A 336 -5.22 6.31 -11.49
N ASP A 337 -4.05 6.73 -11.00
CA ASP A 337 -2.92 5.85 -10.70
C ASP A 337 -3.30 4.76 -9.69
N ILE A 338 -3.95 5.13 -8.58
CA ILE A 338 -4.29 4.16 -7.53
C ILE A 338 -5.41 3.22 -7.98
N ALA A 339 -6.36 3.72 -8.78
CA ALA A 339 -7.43 2.91 -9.35
C ALA A 339 -6.89 1.85 -10.33
N GLU A 340 -6.00 2.25 -11.25
CA GLU A 340 -5.35 1.33 -12.20
C GLU A 340 -4.59 0.22 -11.45
N VAL A 341 -3.85 0.58 -10.39
CA VAL A 341 -3.06 -0.38 -9.63
C VAL A 341 -3.96 -1.31 -8.81
N ALA A 342 -5.05 -0.80 -8.23
CA ALA A 342 -6.02 -1.61 -7.50
C ALA A 342 -6.79 -2.57 -8.42
N GLU A 343 -7.12 -2.17 -9.64
CA GLU A 343 -7.74 -3.05 -10.64
C GLU A 343 -6.78 -4.16 -11.07
N LYS A 344 -5.50 -3.81 -11.29
CA LYS A 344 -4.50 -4.76 -11.80
C LYS A 344 -3.96 -5.72 -10.75
N PHE A 345 -3.80 -5.28 -9.50
CA PHE A 345 -3.11 -6.03 -8.45
C PHE A 345 -3.93 -6.24 -7.18
N GLY A 346 -5.16 -5.70 -7.09
CA GLY A 346 -6.00 -5.88 -5.91
C GLY A 346 -6.56 -7.28 -5.80
N ASP A 347 -6.51 -7.84 -4.60
CA ASP A 347 -7.12 -9.11 -4.22
C ASP A 347 -8.32 -8.92 -3.29
N ASP A 348 -9.12 -9.97 -3.16
CA ASP A 348 -10.23 -10.01 -2.22
C ASP A 348 -9.70 -10.13 -0.79
N ARG A 349 -10.41 -9.51 0.15
CA ARG A 349 -10.08 -9.55 1.57
C ARG A 349 -10.05 -10.99 2.08
N ARG A 350 -9.00 -11.34 2.82
CA ARG A 350 -8.81 -12.68 3.38
C ARG A 350 -9.30 -12.76 4.83
N THR A 351 -9.00 -11.74 5.61
CA THR A 351 -9.35 -11.67 7.03
C THR A 351 -10.81 -11.27 7.21
N GLN A 352 -11.59 -12.07 7.94
CA GLN A 352 -12.96 -11.72 8.28
C GLN A 352 -12.96 -10.73 9.46
N VAL A 353 -13.77 -9.67 9.38
CA VAL A 353 -13.98 -8.73 10.50
C VAL A 353 -15.34 -9.01 11.12
N VAL A 354 -15.37 -9.25 12.43
CA VAL A 354 -16.62 -9.45 13.18
C VAL A 354 -16.75 -8.39 14.27
N TYR A 355 -17.93 -7.79 14.37
CA TYR A 355 -18.25 -6.77 15.38
C TYR A 355 -19.16 -7.37 16.47
N GLY A 356 -19.09 -6.83 17.68
CA GLY A 356 -20.02 -7.19 18.77
C GLY A 356 -19.78 -8.58 19.38
N VAL A 357 -18.67 -9.23 19.05
CA VAL A 357 -18.27 -10.50 19.66
C VAL A 357 -17.36 -10.20 20.85
N SER A 358 -17.66 -10.78 22.01
CA SER A 358 -16.80 -10.63 23.19
C SER A 358 -15.41 -11.19 22.92
N THR A 359 -14.39 -10.39 23.23
CA THR A 359 -12.98 -10.80 23.24
C THR A 359 -12.61 -11.51 24.53
N GLU A 360 -13.37 -11.24 25.61
CA GLU A 360 -13.21 -11.84 26.93
C GLU A 360 -14.19 -13.00 27.13
N PHE A 361 -13.68 -14.10 27.65
CA PHE A 361 -14.48 -15.26 28.05
C PHE A 361 -14.59 -15.26 29.57
N ASN A 362 -15.82 -15.08 30.08
CA ASN A 362 -16.08 -15.14 31.51
C ASN A 362 -15.85 -16.57 32.01
N GLU A 363 -15.52 -16.74 33.30
CA GLU A 363 -15.42 -18.08 33.86
C GLU A 363 -16.71 -18.87 33.68
N ALA A 364 -17.87 -18.22 33.81
CA ALA A 364 -19.18 -18.81 33.58
C ALA A 364 -19.31 -19.47 32.18
N ASP A 365 -18.76 -18.85 31.13
CA ASP A 365 -18.79 -19.37 29.75
C ASP A 365 -17.92 -20.63 29.57
N LEU A 366 -17.10 -20.95 30.58
CA LEU A 366 -16.17 -22.08 30.62
C LEU A 366 -16.57 -23.13 31.66
N VAL A 367 -17.64 -22.92 32.42
CA VAL A 367 -18.22 -23.91 33.34
C VAL A 367 -19.24 -24.76 32.59
N ARG A 368 -19.49 -25.98 33.09
CA ARG A 368 -20.42 -26.91 32.45
C ARG A 368 -21.82 -26.52 32.91
N ASP A 369 -22.72 -26.30 31.97
CA ASP A 369 -24.13 -26.16 32.29
C ASP A 369 -24.63 -27.54 32.74
N GLU A 370 -24.89 -27.68 34.03
CA GLU A 370 -25.45 -28.88 34.65
C GLU A 370 -26.82 -28.51 35.20
N GLU A 371 -27.87 -29.25 34.81
CA GLU A 371 -29.18 -29.10 35.44
C GLU A 371 -29.08 -29.61 36.89
N VAL A 372 -29.03 -28.67 37.83
CA VAL A 372 -29.04 -28.95 39.26
C VAL A 372 -30.37 -28.56 39.89
N ILE A 373 -30.96 -29.49 40.63
CA ILE A 373 -32.10 -29.21 41.50
C ILE A 373 -31.53 -28.79 42.86
N MET A 374 -31.70 -27.51 43.21
CA MET A 374 -31.38 -27.04 44.56
C MET A 374 -32.58 -27.26 45.47
N LEU A 375 -32.44 -28.17 46.44
CA LEU A 375 -33.46 -28.46 47.44
C LEU A 375 -33.10 -27.73 48.73
N PHE A 376 -33.93 -26.77 49.12
CA PHE A 376 -33.81 -26.10 50.41
C PHE A 376 -34.75 -26.78 51.43
N SER A 377 -34.20 -27.19 52.56
CA SER A 377 -34.92 -27.71 53.70
C SER A 377 -35.16 -26.62 54.76
N GLN A 378 -36.23 -26.77 55.55
CA GLN A 378 -36.50 -25.88 56.70
C GLN A 378 -35.39 -25.90 57.77
N GLN A 379 -34.48 -26.88 57.73
CA GLN A 379 -33.34 -27.00 58.64
C GLN A 379 -32.09 -26.27 58.14
N GLY A 380 -32.13 -25.64 56.96
CA GLY A 380 -31.01 -24.86 56.41
C GLY A 380 -29.98 -25.66 55.61
N TYR A 381 -30.34 -26.86 55.14
CA TYR A 381 -29.60 -27.62 54.12
C TYR A 381 -30.24 -27.48 52.75
#